data_AF-A0A847NJJ5-F1
#
_entry.id   AF-A0A847NJJ5-F1
#
_cell.length_a   1.000
_cell.length_b   1.000
_cell.length_c   1.000
_cell.angle_alpha   90.00
_cell.angle_beta   90.00
_cell.angle_gamma   90.00
#
_symmetry.space_group_name_H-M   'P 1'
#
loop_
_entity.id
_entity.type
_entity.pdbx_description
1 polymer ?
#
loop_
_entity_poly.entity_id
_entity_poly.type
_entity_poly.pdbx_seq_one_letter_code
_entity_poly.pdbx_strand_id
1 'polypeptide(L)'
;MHLMKKVQLLITDRISKLRDEVVHAKPILCSERALLVTESYKETESLPIPKRRALALKKILDNMTQIIWEGELVVGSHGSNGRRSAPVFPEFSISWLEEELDEKLETREQDTFIVPQKVKEDLKSIIPYWRQKTVYDKYRAMLPDETKNARDAYMFTRDLFERFGYGHNAYDIPKILKVGLKGIKDEINEKLLEIDLTTNEGIDKKLFYESALICCDAVIDYCKRYSKTALDLAKEEKDPERKLELEKIADVCAWVPENPARDTWDEIQVVAFMQLIIQTETNGDSVSPGRLDQYLYPYYRKDIEDGRYTKEHVQELLDCLWIKFNEIIKVQDSESVHIHPGFPMTPNVTIGGLTPEGEDATNELSFLMLNSQEHIRLTNPQFTVRFHNNTPNEFKLRVGEVVKLGTGMPAIFGDEKSMEAIQKTFPDMPIERVRDYRIVGCVEFAPRGFQGRITGGWFNVARVIDLALNNGVDRLTGEQIGPRTGKPEDFKDFNDVFEAVRKQAEYFARQLVINAAVVDKVQRENTPHLFLSCLTEGCIEKGKDMTYDGSLWGATAAVLVGLATASDSLTAVKKVVFEDKLITMGELKEALDSDFAGEKGEKLEEFLFLHLNMGMT
;
A
#
# COMPACT_ATOMS: atom_id res chain seq x y z
N MET A 1 28.52 19.70 5.26
CA MET A 1 29.62 18.80 5.69
C MET A 1 29.78 18.74 7.21
N HIS A 2 29.61 19.84 7.95
CA HIS A 2 29.71 19.83 9.42
C HIS A 2 28.48 19.22 10.12
N LEU A 3 27.27 19.41 9.57
CA LEU A 3 26.06 18.75 10.08
C LEU A 3 26.10 17.24 9.78
N MET A 4 26.37 16.87 8.53
CA MET A 4 26.50 15.48 8.07
C MET A 4 27.44 14.61 8.94
N LYS A 5 28.63 15.12 9.29
CA LYS A 5 29.58 14.37 10.15
C LYS A 5 29.13 14.25 11.62
N LYS A 6 28.20 15.10 12.08
CA LYS A 6 27.67 15.07 13.45
C LYS A 6 26.47 14.12 13.61
N VAL A 7 25.90 13.64 12.51
CA VAL A 7 24.63 12.90 12.51
C VAL A 7 24.74 11.53 11.84
N GLN A 8 25.92 11.12 11.35
CA GLN A 8 26.15 9.76 10.88
C GLN A 8 26.55 8.89 12.08
N LEU A 9 25.62 8.08 12.54
CA LEU A 9 25.76 7.20 13.70
C LEU A 9 26.03 5.77 13.24
N LEU A 10 26.58 4.94 14.12
CA LEU A 10 26.81 3.52 13.84
C LEU A 10 25.61 2.70 14.30
N ILE A 11 25.35 1.60 13.58
CA ILE A 11 24.39 0.57 13.98
C ILE A 11 24.80 -0.05 15.33
N THR A 12 23.83 -0.32 16.20
CA THR A 12 24.08 -1.01 17.48
C THR A 12 24.07 -2.54 17.31
N ASP A 13 24.63 -3.26 18.27
CA ASP A 13 24.62 -4.72 18.29
C ASP A 13 23.18 -5.27 18.38
N ARG A 14 22.31 -4.61 19.16
CA ARG A 14 20.88 -4.93 19.27
C ARG A 14 20.20 -4.86 17.92
N ILE A 15 20.36 -3.75 17.19
CA ILE A 15 19.75 -3.56 15.88
C ILE A 15 20.29 -4.56 14.86
N SER A 16 21.59 -4.86 14.89
CA SER A 16 22.20 -5.88 14.04
C SER A 16 21.55 -7.25 14.26
N LYS A 17 21.36 -7.65 15.53
CA LYS A 17 20.69 -8.90 15.89
C LYS A 17 19.23 -8.94 15.45
N LEU A 18 18.46 -7.89 15.75
CA LEU A 18 17.04 -7.81 15.37
C LEU A 18 16.86 -7.86 13.85
N ARG A 19 17.73 -7.18 13.10
CA ARG A 19 17.77 -7.23 11.64
C ARG A 19 18.02 -8.65 11.15
N ASP A 20 19.02 -9.33 11.69
CA ASP A 20 19.36 -10.71 11.27
C ASP A 20 18.21 -11.69 11.58
N GLU A 21 17.49 -11.50 12.69
CA GLU A 21 16.31 -12.30 13.01
C GLU A 21 15.18 -12.13 11.96
N VAL A 22 14.97 -10.91 11.44
CA VAL A 22 13.98 -10.68 10.37
C VAL A 22 14.46 -11.24 9.03
N VAL A 23 15.75 -11.10 8.69
CA VAL A 23 16.34 -11.66 7.46
C VAL A 23 16.20 -13.18 7.42
N HIS A 24 16.39 -13.85 8.54
CA HIS A 24 16.32 -15.31 8.64
C HIS A 24 14.92 -15.84 8.96
N ALA A 25 13.96 -14.97 9.29
CA ALA A 25 12.58 -15.37 9.52
C ALA A 25 11.93 -15.85 8.22
N LYS A 26 11.47 -17.11 8.22
CA LYS A 26 10.67 -17.66 7.13
C LYS A 26 9.23 -17.17 7.24
N PRO A 27 8.63 -16.64 6.15
CA PRO A 27 7.21 -16.30 6.11
C PRO A 27 6.34 -17.49 6.56
N ILE A 28 5.42 -17.25 7.49
CA ILE A 28 4.58 -18.31 8.06
C ILE A 28 3.12 -17.87 8.17
N LEU A 29 2.21 -18.71 7.71
CA LEU A 29 0.78 -18.40 7.68
C LEU A 29 0.18 -18.45 9.10
N CYS A 30 -0.78 -17.56 9.41
CA CYS A 30 -1.49 -17.50 10.68
C CYS A 30 -3.01 -17.51 10.49
N SER A 31 -3.69 -18.45 11.16
CA SER A 31 -5.14 -18.61 11.13
C SER A 31 -5.88 -17.72 12.14
N GLU A 32 -5.20 -17.17 13.15
CA GLU A 32 -5.81 -16.52 14.33
C GLU A 32 -6.79 -15.40 13.95
N ARG A 33 -6.34 -14.43 13.14
CA ARG A 33 -7.21 -13.35 12.64
C ARG A 33 -8.44 -13.90 11.91
N ALA A 34 -8.23 -14.89 11.03
CA ALA A 34 -9.28 -15.46 10.20
C ALA A 34 -10.35 -16.18 11.03
N LEU A 35 -9.95 -16.85 12.12
CA LEU A 35 -10.89 -17.46 13.06
C LEU A 35 -11.69 -16.38 13.81
N LEU A 36 -11.02 -15.37 14.36
CA LEU A 36 -11.64 -14.30 15.15
C LEU A 36 -12.64 -13.47 14.33
N VAL A 37 -12.27 -13.09 13.08
CA VAL A 37 -13.20 -12.38 12.19
C VAL A 37 -14.40 -13.25 11.84
N THR A 38 -14.20 -14.55 11.58
CA THR A 38 -15.30 -15.48 11.27
C THR A 38 -16.26 -15.61 12.44
N GLU A 39 -15.73 -15.74 13.65
CA GLU A 39 -16.52 -15.84 14.87
C GLU A 39 -17.36 -14.57 15.08
N SER A 40 -16.72 -13.39 15.00
CA SER A 40 -17.45 -12.12 15.10
C SER A 40 -18.53 -11.98 14.04
N TYR A 41 -18.25 -12.37 12.79
CA TYR A 41 -19.22 -12.26 11.71
C TYR A 41 -20.42 -13.19 11.91
N LYS A 42 -20.22 -14.39 12.47
CA LYS A 42 -21.31 -15.31 12.85
C LYS A 42 -22.18 -14.73 13.98
N GLU A 43 -21.57 -14.08 14.96
CA GLU A 43 -22.27 -13.47 16.10
C GLU A 43 -23.08 -12.23 15.73
N THR A 44 -22.76 -11.59 14.60
CA THR A 44 -23.26 -10.26 14.23
C THR A 44 -24.06 -10.25 12.92
N GLU A 45 -24.56 -11.40 12.44
CA GLU A 45 -25.26 -11.51 11.14
C GLU A 45 -26.45 -10.54 10.98
N SER A 46 -27.14 -10.19 12.07
CA SER A 46 -28.29 -9.27 12.06
C SER A 46 -27.91 -7.79 12.04
N LEU A 47 -26.63 -7.45 12.23
CA LEU A 47 -26.16 -6.08 12.36
C LEU A 47 -25.77 -5.50 10.99
N PRO A 48 -25.85 -4.16 10.82
CA PRO A 48 -25.35 -3.50 9.63
C PRO A 48 -23.82 -3.60 9.50
N ILE A 49 -23.32 -3.57 8.26
CA ILE A 49 -21.92 -3.86 7.92
C ILE A 49 -20.90 -3.01 8.71
N PRO A 50 -21.04 -1.68 8.85
CA PRO A 50 -20.12 -0.89 9.69
C PRO A 50 -20.00 -1.45 11.13
N LYS A 51 -21.12 -1.81 11.75
CA LYS A 51 -21.11 -2.36 13.11
C LYS A 51 -20.43 -3.73 13.15
N ARG A 52 -20.68 -4.59 12.15
CA ARG A 52 -20.02 -5.89 12.01
C ARG A 52 -18.51 -5.76 11.88
N ARG A 53 -18.04 -4.82 11.05
CA ARG A 53 -16.61 -4.51 10.85
C ARG A 53 -15.96 -4.03 12.14
N ALA A 54 -16.58 -3.08 12.84
CA ALA A 54 -16.04 -2.56 14.10
C ALA A 54 -15.96 -3.62 15.20
N LEU A 55 -17.00 -4.44 15.35
CA LEU A 55 -17.01 -5.54 16.31
C LEU A 55 -16.01 -6.65 15.94
N ALA A 56 -15.79 -6.89 14.65
CA ALA A 56 -14.78 -7.82 14.19
C ALA A 56 -13.36 -7.32 14.49
N LEU A 57 -13.06 -6.04 14.22
CA LEU A 57 -11.78 -5.44 14.61
C LEU A 57 -11.59 -5.52 16.12
N LYS A 58 -12.62 -5.19 16.90
CA LYS A 58 -12.58 -5.34 18.36
C LYS A 58 -12.29 -6.77 18.79
N LYS A 59 -13.00 -7.76 18.24
CA LYS A 59 -12.78 -9.17 18.58
C LYS A 59 -11.36 -9.63 18.22
N ILE A 60 -10.82 -9.19 17.08
CA ILE A 60 -9.43 -9.47 16.70
C ILE A 60 -8.47 -8.85 17.72
N LEU A 61 -8.57 -7.54 17.95
CA LEU A 61 -7.65 -6.79 18.81
C LEU A 61 -7.74 -7.15 20.29
N ASP A 62 -8.91 -7.60 20.77
CA ASP A 62 -9.09 -8.05 22.16
C ASP A 62 -8.45 -9.42 22.41
N ASN A 63 -8.33 -10.27 21.38
CA ASN A 63 -7.99 -11.68 21.54
C ASN A 63 -6.70 -12.11 20.84
N MET A 64 -6.22 -11.39 19.83
CA MET A 64 -5.01 -11.78 19.11
C MET A 64 -3.81 -11.85 20.04
N THR A 65 -2.93 -12.82 19.78
CA THR A 65 -1.72 -13.05 20.56
C THR A 65 -0.78 -11.85 20.43
N GLN A 66 -0.19 -11.43 21.55
CA GLN A 66 0.78 -10.35 21.60
C GLN A 66 2.15 -10.91 21.96
N ILE A 67 3.14 -10.58 21.14
CA ILE A 67 4.53 -11.03 21.33
C ILE A 67 5.41 -9.79 21.40
N ILE A 68 6.26 -9.73 22.43
CA ILE A 68 7.39 -8.81 22.52
C ILE A 68 8.62 -9.67 22.37
N TRP A 69 9.34 -9.51 21.26
CA TRP A 69 10.53 -10.31 21.00
C TRP A 69 11.73 -9.79 21.81
N GLU A 70 12.70 -10.66 21.99
CA GLU A 70 13.91 -10.32 22.75
C GLU A 70 14.65 -9.12 22.13
N GLY A 71 15.01 -8.15 22.96
CA GLY A 71 15.70 -6.92 22.56
C GLY A 71 14.82 -5.84 21.92
N GLU A 72 13.53 -6.06 21.65
CA GLU A 72 12.66 -5.03 21.04
C GLU A 72 12.45 -3.82 21.96
N LEU A 73 12.52 -2.61 21.39
CA LEU A 73 12.15 -1.34 22.04
C LEU A 73 10.82 -0.78 21.52
N VAL A 74 10.49 -1.10 20.27
CA VAL A 74 9.24 -0.75 19.59
C VAL A 74 8.48 -2.05 19.34
N VAL A 75 7.24 -2.15 19.83
CA VAL A 75 6.51 -3.43 19.92
C VAL A 75 5.28 -3.49 19.01
N GLY A 76 4.81 -4.72 18.76
CA GLY A 76 3.65 -5.02 17.93
C GLY A 76 3.91 -6.18 16.96
N SER A 77 3.21 -7.29 17.11
CA SER A 77 3.32 -8.48 16.23
C SER A 77 2.07 -8.67 15.36
N HIS A 78 2.25 -8.95 14.06
CA HIS A 78 1.15 -9.14 13.10
C HIS A 78 0.46 -10.51 13.19
N GLY A 79 1.14 -11.52 13.74
CA GLY A 79 0.57 -12.83 13.98
C GLY A 79 1.40 -13.62 14.99
N SER A 80 0.87 -14.76 15.41
CA SER A 80 1.40 -15.56 16.51
C SER A 80 2.46 -16.59 16.12
N ASN A 81 2.63 -16.88 14.83
CA ASN A 81 3.44 -18.02 14.38
C ASN A 81 4.92 -17.67 14.11
N GLY A 82 5.33 -16.41 14.27
CA GLY A 82 6.71 -15.96 14.10
C GLY A 82 6.82 -14.46 13.76
N ARG A 83 8.05 -13.95 13.61
CA ARG A 83 8.29 -12.53 13.28
C ARG A 83 7.68 -12.11 11.94
N ARG A 84 7.75 -12.96 10.92
CA ARG A 84 7.12 -12.73 9.60
C ARG A 84 5.87 -13.59 9.46
N SER A 85 4.86 -13.30 10.29
CA SER A 85 3.60 -14.04 10.29
C SER A 85 2.55 -13.33 9.43
N ALA A 86 1.96 -14.05 8.48
CA ALA A 86 0.92 -13.53 7.59
C ALA A 86 -0.48 -13.96 8.06
N PRO A 87 -1.31 -13.04 8.58
CA PRO A 87 -2.71 -13.33 8.85
C PRO A 87 -3.51 -13.51 7.55
N VAL A 88 -4.58 -14.30 7.64
CA VAL A 88 -5.53 -14.52 6.54
C VAL A 88 -6.77 -13.64 6.71
N PHE A 89 -7.28 -13.10 5.59
CA PHE A 89 -8.40 -12.17 5.56
C PHE A 89 -9.56 -12.75 4.72
N PRO A 90 -10.33 -13.69 5.27
CA PRO A 90 -11.29 -14.49 4.51
C PRO A 90 -12.47 -13.67 3.98
N GLU A 91 -12.75 -12.49 4.55
CA GLU A 91 -13.83 -11.63 4.10
C GLU A 91 -13.60 -11.02 2.71
N PHE A 92 -12.35 -10.94 2.24
CA PHE A 92 -12.04 -10.36 0.93
C PHE A 92 -12.04 -11.40 -0.18
N SER A 93 -11.36 -12.53 0.03
CA SER A 93 -11.38 -13.66 -0.89
C SER A 93 -10.89 -14.92 -0.19
N ILE A 94 -11.55 -16.06 -0.46
CA ILE A 94 -11.23 -17.35 0.18
C ILE A 94 -11.10 -18.51 -0.82
N SER A 95 -11.63 -18.36 -2.04
CA SER A 95 -11.66 -19.45 -3.03
C SER A 95 -10.27 -19.86 -3.49
N TRP A 96 -9.40 -18.89 -3.80
CA TRP A 96 -8.01 -19.16 -4.18
C TRP A 96 -7.26 -19.87 -3.04
N LEU A 97 -7.56 -19.51 -1.79
CA LEU A 97 -6.90 -20.12 -0.65
C LEU A 97 -7.32 -21.59 -0.51
N GLU A 98 -8.60 -21.89 -0.73
CA GLU A 98 -9.06 -23.29 -0.77
C GLU A 98 -8.30 -24.14 -1.80
N GLU A 99 -7.97 -23.56 -2.96
CA GLU A 99 -7.22 -24.23 -4.02
C GLU A 99 -5.72 -24.37 -3.72
N GLU A 100 -5.12 -23.39 -3.03
CA GLU A 100 -3.67 -23.29 -2.86
C GLU A 100 -3.13 -23.74 -1.48
N LEU A 101 -3.99 -23.86 -0.46
CA LEU A 101 -3.61 -24.03 0.94
C LEU A 101 -2.82 -25.31 1.25
N ASP A 102 -3.13 -26.42 0.58
CA ASP A 102 -2.56 -27.72 0.93
C ASP A 102 -1.13 -27.91 0.43
N GLU A 103 -0.79 -27.35 -0.74
CA GLU A 103 0.47 -27.62 -1.43
C GLU A 103 1.09 -26.37 -2.06
N LYS A 104 0.30 -25.57 -2.79
CA LYS A 104 0.83 -24.48 -3.64
C LYS A 104 1.53 -23.40 -2.84
N LEU A 105 1.00 -22.99 -1.68
CA LEU A 105 1.64 -21.98 -0.83
C LEU A 105 3.04 -22.37 -0.35
N GLU A 106 3.32 -23.67 -0.22
CA GLU A 106 4.63 -24.18 0.22
C GLU A 106 5.58 -24.48 -0.95
N THR A 107 5.06 -24.61 -2.17
CA THR A 107 5.81 -25.15 -3.33
C THR A 107 5.98 -24.20 -4.50
N ARG A 108 5.21 -23.10 -4.56
CA ARG A 108 5.34 -22.08 -5.62
C ARG A 108 6.73 -21.43 -5.62
N GLU A 109 7.13 -20.86 -6.75
CA GLU A 109 8.50 -20.33 -6.91
C GLU A 109 8.75 -19.04 -6.13
N GLN A 110 7.71 -18.22 -5.95
CA GLN A 110 7.80 -16.90 -5.35
C GLN A 110 6.87 -16.80 -4.14
N ASP A 111 7.31 -16.06 -3.11
CA ASP A 111 6.54 -15.78 -1.90
C ASP A 111 5.97 -17.04 -1.22
N THR A 112 6.83 -18.03 -0.95
CA THR A 112 6.46 -19.26 -0.24
C THR A 112 6.21 -19.02 1.24
N PHE A 113 5.35 -19.86 1.82
CA PHE A 113 5.02 -19.86 3.23
C PHE A 113 5.31 -21.21 3.87
N ILE A 114 5.67 -21.19 5.15
CA ILE A 114 5.41 -22.34 6.02
C ILE A 114 3.92 -22.34 6.35
N VAL A 115 3.25 -23.48 6.15
CA VAL A 115 1.82 -23.62 6.47
C VAL A 115 1.63 -24.76 7.46
N PRO A 116 1.63 -24.46 8.78
CA PRO A 116 1.43 -25.49 9.81
C PRO A 116 0.14 -26.28 9.62
N GLN A 117 0.16 -27.58 9.92
CA GLN A 117 -1.02 -28.45 9.75
C GLN A 117 -2.27 -27.92 10.48
N LYS A 118 -2.09 -27.41 11.71
CA LYS A 118 -3.17 -26.78 12.47
C LYS A 118 -3.76 -25.56 11.75
N VAL A 119 -2.92 -24.74 11.11
CA VAL A 119 -3.38 -23.58 10.32
C VAL A 119 -4.18 -24.05 9.11
N LYS A 120 -3.78 -25.13 8.43
CA LYS A 120 -4.57 -25.73 7.34
C LYS A 120 -5.96 -26.16 7.82
N GLU A 121 -6.03 -26.86 8.95
CA GLU A 121 -7.29 -27.33 9.55
C GLU A 121 -8.20 -26.17 9.96
N ASP A 122 -7.63 -25.16 10.61
CA ASP A 122 -8.36 -23.96 11.04
C ASP A 122 -8.99 -23.23 9.84
N LEU A 123 -8.20 -23.01 8.79
CA LEU A 123 -8.67 -22.30 7.59
C LEU A 123 -9.73 -23.11 6.82
N LYS A 124 -9.56 -24.44 6.72
CA LYS A 124 -10.58 -25.34 6.16
C LYS A 124 -11.90 -25.29 6.93
N SER A 125 -11.86 -25.10 8.24
CA SER A 125 -13.07 -25.04 9.07
C SER A 125 -13.94 -23.80 8.80
N ILE A 126 -13.35 -22.70 8.31
CA ILE A 126 -14.07 -21.44 8.08
C ILE A 126 -14.47 -21.23 6.61
N ILE A 127 -13.83 -21.92 5.66
CA ILE A 127 -14.14 -21.83 4.22
C ILE A 127 -15.65 -21.92 3.93
N PRO A 128 -16.40 -22.91 4.46
CA PRO A 128 -17.84 -23.02 4.17
C PRO A 128 -18.68 -21.80 4.57
N TYR A 129 -18.25 -21.05 5.59
CA TYR A 129 -18.96 -19.85 6.02
C TYR A 129 -18.78 -18.68 5.05
N TRP A 130 -17.59 -18.56 4.46
CA TRP A 130 -17.19 -17.42 3.63
C TRP A 130 -17.50 -17.57 2.15
N ARG A 131 -17.66 -18.80 1.65
CA ARG A 131 -18.06 -19.04 0.25
C ARG A 131 -19.29 -18.19 -0.10
N GLN A 132 -19.21 -17.47 -1.23
CA GLN A 132 -20.26 -16.60 -1.76
C GLN A 132 -20.55 -15.35 -0.91
N LYS A 133 -19.78 -15.09 0.16
CA LYS A 133 -19.94 -13.90 1.01
C LYS A 133 -18.80 -12.89 0.83
N THR A 134 -17.73 -13.27 0.14
CA THR A 134 -16.51 -12.45 0.06
C THR A 134 -16.68 -11.23 -0.85
N VAL A 135 -15.78 -10.25 -0.70
CA VAL A 135 -15.67 -9.11 -1.63
C VAL A 135 -15.52 -9.61 -3.06
N TYR A 136 -14.62 -10.57 -3.30
CA TYR A 136 -14.37 -11.11 -4.63
C TYR A 136 -15.61 -11.79 -5.24
N ASP A 137 -16.34 -12.58 -4.46
CA ASP A 137 -17.58 -13.24 -4.93
C ASP A 137 -18.62 -12.21 -5.39
N LYS A 138 -18.83 -11.17 -4.58
CA LYS A 138 -19.81 -10.09 -4.87
C LYS A 138 -19.36 -9.24 -6.06
N TYR A 139 -18.07 -8.92 -6.13
CA TYR A 139 -17.47 -8.22 -7.26
C TYR A 139 -17.68 -8.98 -8.57
N ARG A 140 -17.32 -10.28 -8.60
CA ARG A 140 -17.48 -11.11 -9.81
C ARG A 140 -18.94 -11.26 -10.21
N ALA A 141 -19.87 -11.36 -9.25
CA ALA A 141 -21.30 -11.43 -9.54
C ALA A 141 -21.86 -10.13 -10.15
N MET A 142 -21.31 -8.97 -9.78
CA MET A 142 -21.81 -7.66 -10.21
C MET A 142 -21.21 -7.16 -11.54
N LEU A 143 -20.05 -7.69 -11.95
CA LEU A 143 -19.42 -7.29 -13.20
C LEU A 143 -20.28 -7.65 -14.44
N PRO A 144 -20.41 -6.73 -15.42
CA PRO A 144 -20.89 -7.06 -16.76
C PRO A 144 -19.98 -8.07 -17.45
N ASP A 145 -20.53 -8.89 -18.34
CA ASP A 145 -19.79 -9.97 -18.99
C ASP A 145 -18.67 -9.45 -19.91
N GLU A 146 -18.88 -8.32 -20.59
CA GLU A 146 -17.83 -7.68 -21.40
C GLU A 146 -16.65 -7.22 -20.54
N THR A 147 -16.92 -6.73 -19.33
CA THR A 147 -15.89 -6.32 -18.38
C THR A 147 -15.17 -7.53 -17.79
N LYS A 148 -15.90 -8.62 -17.48
CA LYS A 148 -15.28 -9.90 -17.07
C LYS A 148 -14.32 -10.41 -18.15
N ASN A 149 -14.76 -10.41 -19.40
CA ASN A 149 -13.94 -10.88 -20.53
C ASN A 149 -12.68 -10.02 -20.70
N ALA A 150 -12.80 -8.69 -20.67
CA ALA A 150 -11.65 -7.80 -20.76
C ALA A 150 -10.65 -8.00 -19.60
N ARG A 151 -11.17 -8.16 -18.39
CA ARG A 151 -10.40 -8.41 -17.16
C ARG A 151 -9.71 -9.78 -17.21
N ASP A 152 -10.44 -10.84 -17.57
CA ASP A 152 -9.91 -12.21 -17.64
C ASP A 152 -8.95 -12.41 -18.82
N ALA A 153 -9.02 -11.55 -19.84
CA ALA A 153 -8.03 -11.42 -20.90
C ALA A 153 -6.83 -10.52 -20.51
N TYR A 154 -6.65 -10.14 -19.24
CA TYR A 154 -5.52 -9.32 -18.75
C TYR A 154 -5.33 -8.00 -19.50
N MET A 155 -6.42 -7.37 -19.96
CA MET A 155 -6.35 -5.99 -20.47
C MET A 155 -6.07 -5.02 -19.34
N PHE A 156 -6.53 -5.35 -18.14
CA PHE A 156 -6.11 -4.74 -16.89
C PHE A 156 -6.01 -5.81 -15.79
N THR A 157 -5.39 -5.43 -14.67
CA THR A 157 -5.15 -6.27 -13.49
C THR A 157 -6.32 -7.13 -13.04
N ARG A 158 -5.97 -8.31 -12.51
CA ARG A 158 -6.89 -9.29 -11.88
C ARG A 158 -6.66 -9.42 -10.36
N ASP A 159 -6.02 -8.44 -9.74
CA ASP A 159 -5.62 -8.41 -8.32
C ASP A 159 -6.03 -7.09 -7.62
N LEU A 160 -5.26 -6.62 -6.63
CA LEU A 160 -5.54 -5.39 -5.86
C LEU A 160 -6.91 -5.44 -5.15
N PHE A 161 -7.68 -4.37 -5.29
CA PHE A 161 -8.93 -4.10 -4.58
C PHE A 161 -10.10 -5.01 -4.98
N GLU A 162 -9.90 -5.91 -5.95
CA GLU A 162 -10.87 -6.95 -6.33
C GLU A 162 -10.85 -8.13 -5.35
N ARG A 163 -9.67 -8.44 -4.79
CA ARG A 163 -9.42 -9.56 -3.87
C ARG A 163 -8.91 -9.13 -2.49
N PHE A 164 -8.55 -7.86 -2.34
CA PHE A 164 -7.98 -7.27 -1.13
C PHE A 164 -8.70 -5.98 -0.76
N GLY A 165 -8.52 -5.49 0.45
CA GLY A 165 -9.11 -4.22 0.89
C GLY A 165 -8.35 -3.00 0.40
N TYR A 166 -8.94 -1.82 0.60
CA TYR A 166 -8.27 -0.56 0.28
C TYR A 166 -7.02 -0.35 1.14
N GLY A 167 -6.01 0.18 0.49
CA GLY A 167 -4.75 0.67 1.06
C GLY A 167 -4.37 1.94 0.29
N HIS A 168 -3.10 2.06 -0.12
CA HIS A 168 -2.62 3.21 -0.91
C HIS A 168 -3.05 4.56 -0.32
N ASN A 169 -2.90 4.66 1.00
CA ASN A 169 -3.34 5.78 1.81
C ASN A 169 -2.20 6.27 2.68
N ALA A 170 -2.28 7.54 3.07
CA ALA A 170 -1.46 8.06 4.15
C ALA A 170 -2.36 8.61 5.25
N TYR A 171 -2.26 8.00 6.42
CA TYR A 171 -3.08 8.31 7.59
C TYR A 171 -2.53 9.55 8.32
N ASP A 172 -3.42 10.27 9.02
CA ASP A 172 -3.12 11.51 9.73
C ASP A 172 -2.52 11.21 11.12
N ILE A 173 -1.24 10.84 11.10
CA ILE A 173 -0.44 10.69 12.32
C ILE A 173 -0.36 11.99 13.14
N PRO A 174 -0.15 13.17 12.54
CA PRO A 174 -0.15 14.43 13.29
C PRO A 174 -1.38 14.63 14.18
N LYS A 175 -2.58 14.28 13.72
CA LYS A 175 -3.81 14.36 14.52
C LYS A 175 -3.75 13.46 15.75
N ILE A 176 -3.48 12.17 15.59
CA ILE A 176 -3.47 11.22 16.71
C ILE A 176 -2.35 11.52 17.73
N LEU A 177 -1.18 11.99 17.27
CA LEU A 177 -0.10 12.41 18.18
C LEU A 177 -0.50 13.60 19.05
N LYS A 178 -1.25 14.55 18.48
CA LYS A 178 -1.64 15.79 19.14
C LYS A 178 -2.80 15.63 20.11
N VAL A 179 -3.82 14.84 19.77
CA VAL A 179 -5.06 14.76 20.57
C VAL A 179 -5.34 13.37 21.16
N GLY A 180 -4.60 12.35 20.74
CA GLY A 180 -4.87 10.95 21.08
C GLY A 180 -6.21 10.45 20.53
N LEU A 181 -6.47 9.15 20.68
CA LEU A 181 -7.78 8.57 20.37
C LEU A 181 -8.87 9.12 21.29
N LYS A 182 -8.52 9.58 22.50
CA LYS A 182 -9.46 10.29 23.37
C LYS A 182 -10.01 11.55 22.70
N GLY A 183 -9.15 12.42 22.18
CA GLY A 183 -9.60 13.64 21.50
C GLY A 183 -10.36 13.35 20.20
N ILE A 184 -9.95 12.31 19.45
CA ILE A 184 -10.71 11.86 18.26
C ILE A 184 -12.11 11.37 18.65
N LYS A 185 -12.24 10.61 19.74
CA LYS A 185 -13.55 10.18 20.27
C LYS A 185 -14.39 11.36 20.73
N ASP A 186 -13.79 12.36 21.36
CA ASP A 186 -14.50 13.58 21.79
C ASP A 186 -15.10 14.31 20.56
N GLU A 187 -14.32 14.48 19.49
CA GLU A 187 -14.80 15.05 18.21
C GLU A 187 -15.96 14.23 17.60
N ILE A 188 -15.85 12.90 17.60
CA ILE A 188 -16.92 12.01 17.12
C ILE A 188 -18.19 12.15 17.98
N ASN A 189 -18.05 12.25 19.30
CA ASN A 189 -19.17 12.43 20.22
C ASN A 189 -19.86 13.78 20.01
N GLU A 190 -19.09 14.86 19.78
CA GLU A 190 -19.66 16.16 19.42
C GLU A 190 -20.47 16.07 18.12
N LYS A 191 -19.92 15.42 17.08
CA LYS A 191 -20.62 15.21 15.81
C LYS A 191 -21.88 14.37 15.95
N LEU A 192 -21.89 13.37 16.85
CA LEU A 192 -23.07 12.55 17.15
C LEU A 192 -24.25 13.38 17.70
N LEU A 193 -23.98 14.45 18.44
CA LEU A 193 -25.03 15.33 19.00
C LEU A 193 -25.70 16.21 17.93
N GLU A 194 -25.03 16.45 16.80
CA GLU A 194 -25.52 17.31 15.71
C GLU A 194 -26.44 16.58 14.72
N ILE A 195 -26.63 15.26 14.87
CA ILE A 195 -27.30 14.43 13.86
C ILE A 195 -28.82 14.51 13.94
N ASP A 196 -29.45 14.72 12.79
CA ASP A 196 -30.90 14.55 12.61
C ASP A 196 -31.24 13.10 12.22
N LEU A 197 -31.70 12.32 13.20
CA LEU A 197 -32.10 10.92 13.04
C LEU A 197 -33.42 10.72 12.26
N THR A 198 -34.09 11.80 11.85
CA THR A 198 -35.28 11.70 10.98
C THR A 198 -34.93 11.52 9.50
N THR A 199 -33.63 11.55 9.16
CA THR A 199 -33.12 11.41 7.80
C THR A 199 -32.31 10.12 7.63
N ASN A 200 -32.33 9.53 6.43
CA ASN A 200 -31.49 8.37 6.12
C ASN A 200 -29.99 8.70 6.30
N GLU A 201 -29.58 9.89 5.85
CA GLU A 201 -28.19 10.36 6.03
C GLU A 201 -27.81 10.44 7.51
N GLY A 202 -28.71 10.91 8.38
CA GLY A 202 -28.45 10.95 9.81
C GLY A 202 -28.31 9.57 10.43
N ILE A 203 -29.11 8.59 10.00
CA ILE A 203 -28.96 7.19 10.42
C ILE A 203 -27.59 6.62 9.97
N ASP A 204 -27.19 6.89 8.72
CA ASP A 204 -25.90 6.43 8.19
C ASP A 204 -24.73 7.05 8.96
N LYS A 205 -24.78 8.36 9.24
CA LYS A 205 -23.78 9.07 10.05
C LYS A 205 -23.67 8.49 11.46
N LYS A 206 -24.82 8.28 12.12
CA LYS A 206 -24.86 7.68 13.45
C LYS A 206 -24.18 6.31 13.44
N LEU A 207 -24.50 5.49 12.44
CA LEU A 207 -23.91 4.16 12.28
C LEU A 207 -22.39 4.22 12.07
N PHE A 208 -21.91 5.15 11.24
CA PHE A 208 -20.48 5.38 11.05
C PHE A 208 -19.80 5.75 12.37
N TYR A 209 -20.28 6.79 13.06
CA TYR A 209 -19.66 7.29 14.29
C TYR A 209 -19.68 6.27 15.44
N GLU A 210 -20.80 5.60 15.68
CA GLU A 210 -20.87 4.56 16.73
C GLU A 210 -19.95 3.37 16.44
N SER A 211 -19.70 3.07 15.17
CA SER A 211 -18.78 2.00 14.77
C SER A 211 -17.32 2.46 14.86
N ALA A 212 -17.04 3.72 14.50
CA ALA A 212 -15.74 4.36 14.68
C ALA A 212 -15.31 4.44 16.16
N LEU A 213 -16.23 4.76 17.07
CA LEU A 213 -15.98 4.76 18.52
C LEU A 213 -15.56 3.37 19.02
N ILE A 214 -16.24 2.31 18.57
CA ILE A 214 -15.87 0.92 18.92
C ILE A 214 -14.45 0.60 18.43
N CYS A 215 -14.10 1.01 17.21
CA CYS A 215 -12.74 0.82 16.70
C CYS A 215 -11.71 1.56 17.56
N CYS A 216 -11.97 2.81 17.94
CA CYS A 216 -11.07 3.57 18.81
C CYS A 216 -10.88 2.87 20.17
N ASP A 217 -11.96 2.39 20.78
CA ASP A 217 -11.88 1.66 22.06
C ASP A 217 -11.09 0.36 21.93
N ALA A 218 -11.30 -0.41 20.85
CA ALA A 218 -10.55 -1.63 20.58
C ALA A 218 -9.04 -1.37 20.46
N VAL A 219 -8.64 -0.26 19.83
CA VAL A 219 -7.23 0.10 19.69
C VAL A 219 -6.62 0.54 21.03
N ILE A 220 -7.35 1.28 21.85
CA ILE A 220 -6.92 1.65 23.20
C ILE A 220 -6.71 0.38 24.04
N ASP A 221 -7.69 -0.53 24.03
CA ASP A 221 -7.63 -1.80 24.77
C ASP A 221 -6.45 -2.67 24.31
N TYR A 222 -6.20 -2.76 23.00
CA TYR A 222 -5.07 -3.48 22.43
C TYR A 222 -3.72 -2.98 22.94
N CYS A 223 -3.52 -1.66 22.97
CA CYS A 223 -2.26 -1.06 23.42
C CYS A 223 -2.08 -1.27 24.93
N LYS A 224 -3.15 -1.15 25.73
CA LYS A 224 -3.12 -1.47 27.16
C LYS A 224 -2.82 -2.96 27.44
N ARG A 225 -3.26 -3.87 26.57
CA ARG A 225 -2.85 -5.28 26.64
C ARG A 225 -1.34 -5.44 26.42
N TYR A 226 -0.73 -4.69 25.49
CA TYR A 226 0.73 -4.70 25.31
C TYR A 226 1.46 -4.18 26.55
N SER A 227 0.91 -3.15 27.19
CA SER A 227 1.45 -2.67 28.47
C SER A 227 1.50 -3.76 29.51
N LYS A 228 0.40 -4.51 29.68
CA LYS A 228 0.35 -5.65 30.59
C LYS A 228 1.37 -6.74 30.21
N THR A 229 1.46 -7.09 28.94
CA THR A 229 2.43 -8.09 28.43
C THR A 229 3.87 -7.67 28.75
N ALA A 230 4.22 -6.40 28.54
CA ALA A 230 5.54 -5.87 28.86
C ALA A 230 5.82 -5.90 30.37
N LEU A 231 4.85 -5.55 31.23
CA LEU A 231 5.00 -5.63 32.68
C LEU A 231 5.18 -7.07 33.17
N ASP A 232 4.48 -8.03 32.59
CA ASP A 232 4.60 -9.44 32.96
C ASP A 232 5.99 -9.98 32.58
N LEU A 233 6.55 -9.57 31.43
CA LEU A 233 7.94 -9.85 31.07
C LEU A 233 8.94 -9.17 32.01
N ALA A 234 8.72 -7.90 32.36
CA ALA A 234 9.61 -7.14 33.24
C ALA A 234 9.73 -7.74 34.66
N LYS A 235 8.69 -8.43 35.15
CA LYS A 235 8.72 -9.12 36.45
C LYS A 235 9.66 -10.32 36.46
N GLU A 236 9.73 -11.03 35.34
CA GLU A 236 10.55 -12.24 35.18
C GLU A 236 11.96 -11.93 34.66
N GLU A 237 12.18 -10.71 34.16
CA GLU A 237 13.46 -10.24 33.63
C GLU A 237 14.52 -10.10 34.73
N LYS A 238 15.71 -10.63 34.44
CA LYS A 238 16.87 -10.66 35.35
C LYS A 238 17.89 -9.59 35.01
N ASP A 239 17.99 -9.21 33.74
CA ASP A 239 18.86 -8.12 33.33
C ASP A 239 18.24 -6.76 33.70
N PRO A 240 18.89 -5.95 34.56
CA PRO A 240 18.31 -4.69 35.02
C PRO A 240 18.08 -3.67 33.91
N GLU A 241 18.91 -3.66 32.86
CA GLU A 241 18.73 -2.75 31.73
C GLU A 241 17.51 -3.15 30.90
N ARG A 242 17.42 -4.43 30.51
CA ARG A 242 16.24 -4.95 29.80
C ARG A 242 14.95 -4.79 30.59
N LYS A 243 15.01 -4.95 31.91
CA LYS A 243 13.84 -4.73 32.78
C LYS A 243 13.34 -3.29 32.70
N LEU A 244 14.23 -2.30 32.77
CA LEU A 244 13.86 -0.89 32.64
C LEU A 244 13.27 -0.57 31.27
N GLU A 245 13.79 -1.20 30.20
CA GLU A 245 13.22 -1.07 28.86
C GLU A 245 11.80 -1.63 28.79
N LEU A 246 11.55 -2.82 29.35
CA LEU A 246 10.22 -3.42 29.40
C LEU A 246 9.24 -2.58 30.23
N GLU A 247 9.69 -2.02 31.35
CA GLU A 247 8.90 -1.07 32.15
C GLU A 247 8.60 0.23 31.36
N LYS A 248 9.55 0.73 30.56
CA LYS A 248 9.31 1.87 29.66
C LYS A 248 8.33 1.52 28.53
N ILE A 249 8.46 0.36 27.89
CA ILE A 249 7.50 -0.13 26.90
C ILE A 249 6.09 -0.20 27.52
N ALA A 250 6.00 -0.69 28.76
CA ALA A 250 4.74 -0.73 29.48
C ALA A 250 4.13 0.65 29.71
N ASP A 251 4.92 1.64 30.16
CA ASP A 251 4.46 3.02 30.32
C ASP A 251 3.99 3.63 29.00
N VAL A 252 4.77 3.46 27.92
CA VAL A 252 4.42 3.95 26.59
C VAL A 252 3.08 3.35 26.13
N CYS A 253 2.96 2.02 26.16
CA CYS A 253 1.75 1.32 25.68
C CYS A 253 0.52 1.56 26.56
N ALA A 254 0.70 1.92 27.83
CA ALA A 254 -0.41 2.33 28.71
C ALA A 254 -0.93 3.72 28.38
N TRP A 255 -0.06 4.58 27.84
CA TRP A 255 -0.36 5.99 27.58
C TRP A 255 -0.86 6.25 26.16
N VAL A 256 -0.09 5.82 25.15
CA VAL A 256 -0.43 5.98 23.73
C VAL A 256 -1.11 4.72 23.16
N PRO A 257 -2.03 4.87 22.19
CA PRO A 257 -2.46 6.12 21.55
C PRO A 257 -3.71 6.75 22.19
N GLU A 258 -4.13 6.35 23.39
CA GLU A 258 -5.29 6.97 24.04
C GLU A 258 -5.09 8.47 24.24
N ASN A 259 -3.89 8.84 24.70
CA ASN A 259 -3.51 10.22 25.03
C ASN A 259 -2.52 10.79 24.00
N PRO A 260 -2.36 12.13 23.95
CA PRO A 260 -1.31 12.77 23.14
C PRO A 260 0.08 12.25 23.49
N ALA A 261 0.96 12.12 22.49
CA ALA A 261 2.33 11.68 22.74
C ALA A 261 3.08 12.66 23.66
N ARG A 262 3.94 12.16 24.54
CA ARG A 262 4.70 12.98 25.50
C ARG A 262 6.14 13.22 25.06
N ASP A 263 6.69 12.28 24.29
CA ASP A 263 8.09 12.22 23.89
C ASP A 263 8.28 11.38 22.62
N THR A 264 9.50 11.36 22.11
CA THR A 264 9.89 10.70 20.85
C THR A 264 9.59 9.20 20.85
N TRP A 265 9.67 8.53 22.01
CA TRP A 265 9.36 7.09 22.09
C TRP A 265 7.87 6.85 21.94
N ASP A 266 7.04 7.63 22.64
CA ASP A 266 5.58 7.60 22.49
C ASP A 266 5.19 7.73 20.99
N GLU A 267 5.81 8.66 20.26
CA GLU A 267 5.50 8.87 18.84
C GLU A 267 5.86 7.70 17.93
N ILE A 268 7.08 7.19 18.07
CA ILE A 268 7.56 6.07 17.26
C ILE A 268 6.68 4.83 17.51
N GLN A 269 6.27 4.62 18.77
CA GLN A 269 5.35 3.53 19.11
C GLN A 269 3.94 3.75 18.54
N VAL A 270 3.44 4.98 18.50
CA VAL A 270 2.18 5.30 17.80
C VAL A 270 2.28 4.94 16.32
N VAL A 271 3.35 5.32 15.63
CA VAL A 271 3.53 4.99 14.21
C VAL A 271 3.55 3.47 13.99
N ALA A 272 4.30 2.73 14.82
CA ALA A 272 4.34 1.27 14.75
C ALA A 272 2.97 0.63 14.96
N PHE A 273 2.22 1.07 15.97
CA PHE A 273 0.88 0.55 16.24
C PHE A 273 -0.11 0.91 15.13
N MET A 274 -0.11 2.14 14.63
CA MET A 274 -1.04 2.55 13.57
C MET A 274 -0.80 1.75 12.30
N GLN A 275 0.47 1.60 11.90
CA GLN A 275 0.83 0.78 10.74
C GLN A 275 0.29 -0.65 10.87
N LEU A 276 0.57 -1.29 12.00
CA LEU A 276 0.17 -2.67 12.29
C LEU A 276 -1.36 -2.84 12.34
N ILE A 277 -2.04 -1.97 13.07
CA ILE A 277 -3.48 -2.09 13.33
C ILE A 277 -4.28 -1.80 12.07
N ILE A 278 -3.90 -0.80 11.28
CA ILE A 278 -4.56 -0.52 9.99
C ILE A 278 -4.39 -1.73 9.07
N GLN A 279 -3.19 -2.33 9.02
CA GLN A 279 -2.93 -3.54 8.23
C GLN A 279 -3.51 -4.83 8.86
N THR A 280 -4.10 -4.74 10.06
CA THR A 280 -4.90 -5.82 10.68
C THR A 280 -6.40 -5.64 10.41
N GLU A 281 -6.88 -4.39 10.39
CA GLU A 281 -8.25 -4.03 9.97
C GLU A 281 -8.49 -4.47 8.52
N THR A 282 -7.53 -4.22 7.64
CA THR A 282 -7.61 -4.53 6.21
C THR A 282 -6.30 -5.09 5.67
N ASN A 283 -6.35 -5.93 4.63
CA ASN A 283 -5.17 -6.43 3.92
C ASN A 283 -4.75 -5.55 2.73
N GLY A 284 -5.10 -4.27 2.74
CA GLY A 284 -4.57 -3.29 1.81
C GLY A 284 -3.06 -3.10 2.00
N ASP A 285 -2.35 -3.00 0.89
CA ASP A 285 -0.93 -2.64 0.82
C ASP A 285 -0.76 -1.11 0.69
N SER A 286 0.49 -0.63 0.72
CA SER A 286 0.81 0.78 0.51
C SER A 286 0.19 1.76 1.53
N VAL A 287 -0.23 1.25 2.70
CA VAL A 287 -0.62 2.06 3.86
C VAL A 287 0.64 2.73 4.40
N SER A 288 0.73 4.06 4.30
CA SER A 288 2.01 4.78 4.42
C SER A 288 2.01 5.80 5.57
N PRO A 289 3.06 5.83 6.42
CA PRO A 289 3.21 6.83 7.47
C PRO A 289 3.55 8.24 6.94
N GLY A 290 3.98 8.36 5.67
CA GLY A 290 4.18 9.66 5.01
C GLY A 290 5.41 10.40 5.51
N ARG A 291 5.27 11.71 5.80
CA ARG A 291 6.38 12.63 6.12
C ARG A 291 6.88 12.52 7.56
N LEU A 292 7.41 11.34 7.88
CA LEU A 292 7.84 10.98 9.23
C LEU A 292 8.85 11.98 9.81
N ASP A 293 9.76 12.51 8.98
CA ASP A 293 10.76 13.49 9.42
C ASP A 293 10.18 14.86 9.79
N GLN A 294 8.94 15.18 9.41
CA GLN A 294 8.31 16.46 9.71
C GLN A 294 7.53 16.42 11.01
N TYR A 295 6.64 15.44 11.18
CA TYR A 295 5.76 15.41 12.35
C TYR A 295 6.43 14.85 13.61
N LEU A 296 7.50 14.05 13.50
CA LEU A 296 8.32 13.65 14.66
C LEU A 296 9.30 14.75 15.12
N TYR A 297 9.66 15.68 14.23
CA TYR A 297 10.74 16.63 14.49
C TYR A 297 10.52 17.51 15.73
N PRO A 298 9.30 18.02 16.02
CA PRO A 298 9.07 18.82 17.22
C PRO A 298 9.40 18.08 18.53
N TYR A 299 9.10 16.77 18.61
CA TYR A 299 9.31 15.97 19.81
C TYR A 299 10.76 15.57 19.93
N TYR A 300 11.36 15.09 18.83
CA TYR A 300 12.79 14.84 18.74
C TYR A 300 13.59 16.05 19.22
N ARG A 301 13.34 17.22 18.62
CA ARG A 301 14.08 18.43 18.93
C ARG A 301 13.95 18.79 20.42
N LYS A 302 12.73 18.76 20.94
CA LYS A 302 12.44 19.06 22.35
C LYS A 302 13.15 18.08 23.29
N ASP A 303 13.12 16.78 22.99
CA ASP A 303 13.74 15.78 23.86
C ASP A 303 15.27 15.84 23.85
N ILE A 304 15.89 16.19 22.72
CA ILE A 304 17.33 16.44 22.64
C ILE A 304 17.69 17.72 23.41
N GLU A 305 16.92 18.79 23.26
CA GLU A 305 17.14 20.06 23.98
C GLU A 305 16.95 19.91 25.50
N ASP A 306 15.95 19.13 25.94
CA ASP A 306 15.68 18.82 27.34
C ASP A 306 16.68 17.81 27.94
N GLY A 307 17.55 17.21 27.11
CA GLY A 307 18.49 16.16 27.52
C GLY A 307 17.81 14.84 27.92
N ARG A 308 16.54 14.63 27.51
CA ARG A 308 15.78 13.41 27.78
C ARG A 308 16.36 12.22 27.01
N TYR A 309 16.75 12.46 25.76
CA TYR A 309 17.36 11.45 24.89
C TYR A 309 18.66 11.98 24.28
N THR A 310 19.54 11.05 23.93
CA THR A 310 20.66 11.33 23.03
C THR A 310 20.23 11.02 21.60
N LYS A 311 21.04 11.44 20.63
CA LYS A 311 20.77 11.15 19.22
C LYS A 311 20.87 9.65 18.93
N GLU A 312 21.76 8.96 19.63
CA GLU A 312 21.95 7.51 19.57
C GLU A 312 20.71 6.76 20.08
N HIS A 313 20.09 7.22 21.19
CA HIS A 313 18.83 6.63 21.66
C HIS A 313 17.71 6.77 20.62
N VAL A 314 17.57 7.94 20.01
CA VAL A 314 16.55 8.16 18.97
C VAL A 314 16.85 7.36 17.70
N GLN A 315 18.11 7.28 17.29
CA GLN A 315 18.53 6.48 16.14
C GLN A 315 18.16 5.01 16.34
N GLU A 316 18.40 4.44 17.51
CA GLU A 316 18.06 3.05 17.81
C GLU A 316 16.54 2.81 17.75
N LEU A 317 15.72 3.75 18.23
CA LEU A 317 14.25 3.67 18.10
C LEU A 317 13.78 3.74 16.64
N LEU A 318 14.37 4.61 15.82
CA LEU A 318 14.09 4.68 14.38
C LEU A 318 14.48 3.38 13.67
N ASP A 319 15.64 2.82 14.01
CA ASP A 319 16.09 1.54 13.46
C ASP A 319 15.13 0.40 13.84
N CYS A 320 14.65 0.36 15.09
CA CYS A 320 13.59 -0.57 15.50
C CYS A 320 12.33 -0.40 14.65
N LEU A 321 11.87 0.84 14.42
CA LEU A 321 10.69 1.10 13.57
C LEU A 321 10.88 0.59 12.14
N TRP A 322 12.07 0.79 11.54
CA TRP A 322 12.41 0.24 10.23
C TRP A 322 12.31 -1.29 10.21
N ILE A 323 12.78 -1.96 11.26
CA ILE A 323 12.66 -3.42 11.40
C ILE A 323 11.18 -3.82 11.47
N LYS A 324 10.35 -3.13 12.27
CA LYS A 324 8.90 -3.43 12.38
C LYS A 324 8.18 -3.35 11.04
N PHE A 325 8.53 -2.40 10.16
CA PHE A 325 7.95 -2.32 8.81
C PHE A 325 8.20 -3.58 7.96
N ASN A 326 9.27 -4.34 8.21
CA ASN A 326 9.61 -5.57 7.47
C ASN A 326 8.96 -6.84 8.03
N GLU A 327 8.45 -6.78 9.25
CA GLU A 327 7.77 -7.91 9.89
C GLU A 327 6.33 -8.07 9.39
N ILE A 328 5.71 -6.97 8.96
CA ILE A 328 4.37 -7.01 8.38
C ILE A 328 4.46 -7.59 6.97
N ILE A 329 3.75 -8.70 6.77
CA ILE A 329 3.62 -9.37 5.48
C ILE A 329 2.17 -9.78 5.23
N LYS A 330 1.86 -10.08 3.97
CA LYS A 330 0.53 -10.50 3.50
C LYS A 330 0.65 -11.76 2.65
N VAL A 331 -0.32 -12.65 2.81
CA VAL A 331 -0.50 -13.79 1.91
C VAL A 331 -1.32 -13.37 0.69
N GLN A 332 -0.88 -13.80 -0.49
CA GLN A 332 -1.53 -13.54 -1.77
C GLN A 332 -1.63 -14.83 -2.57
N ASP A 333 -2.58 -14.90 -3.49
CA ASP A 333 -2.72 -16.00 -4.45
C ASP A 333 -1.57 -16.02 -5.47
N SER A 334 -1.40 -17.14 -6.16
CA SER A 334 -0.29 -17.35 -7.09
C SER A 334 -0.31 -16.38 -8.28
N GLU A 335 -1.49 -15.97 -8.76
CA GLU A 335 -1.61 -14.98 -9.84
C GLU A 335 -1.13 -13.61 -9.36
N SER A 336 -1.58 -13.17 -8.19
CA SER A 336 -1.18 -11.88 -7.59
C SER A 336 0.33 -11.78 -7.33
N VAL A 337 0.99 -12.87 -6.92
CA VAL A 337 2.44 -12.89 -6.63
C VAL A 337 3.29 -12.69 -7.89
N HIS A 338 2.81 -13.09 -9.06
CA HIS A 338 3.52 -12.80 -10.31
C HIS A 338 3.55 -11.31 -10.65
N ILE A 339 2.56 -10.56 -10.16
CA ILE A 339 2.45 -9.14 -10.42
C ILE A 339 3.03 -8.29 -9.28
N HIS A 340 2.98 -8.81 -8.05
CA HIS A 340 3.49 -8.19 -6.83
C HIS A 340 4.46 -9.12 -6.05
N PRO A 341 5.63 -9.46 -6.61
CA PRO A 341 6.55 -10.39 -5.96
C PRO A 341 7.27 -9.77 -4.76
N GLY A 342 7.60 -10.58 -3.74
CA GLY A 342 8.53 -10.22 -2.66
C GLY A 342 7.87 -9.75 -1.36
N PHE A 343 6.62 -10.13 -1.10
CA PHE A 343 5.82 -9.65 0.04
C PHE A 343 5.74 -8.11 0.16
N PRO A 344 5.40 -7.38 -0.92
CA PRO A 344 5.37 -5.93 -0.88
C PRO A 344 4.19 -5.43 -0.02
N MET A 345 4.50 -4.90 1.16
CA MET A 345 3.53 -4.11 1.96
C MET A 345 3.69 -2.60 1.74
N THR A 346 4.87 -2.18 1.29
CA THR A 346 5.18 -0.83 0.76
C THR A 346 4.72 0.35 1.63
N PRO A 347 4.85 0.32 2.98
CA PRO A 347 4.63 1.53 3.76
C PRO A 347 5.68 2.57 3.36
N ASN A 348 5.24 3.70 2.81
CA ASN A 348 6.16 4.72 2.33
C ASN A 348 6.50 5.73 3.43
N VAL A 349 7.80 5.87 3.69
CA VAL A 349 8.36 6.96 4.49
C VAL A 349 8.97 7.99 3.54
N THR A 350 8.41 9.19 3.55
CA THR A 350 8.88 10.34 2.76
C THR A 350 9.68 11.29 3.66
N ILE A 351 10.82 11.79 3.18
CA ILE A 351 11.64 12.81 3.88
C ILE A 351 12.07 13.95 2.95
N GLY A 352 12.49 15.08 3.52
CA GLY A 352 12.91 16.26 2.78
C GLY A 352 11.75 16.99 2.09
N GLY A 353 12.01 17.69 0.98
CA GLY A 353 11.01 18.48 0.26
C GLY A 353 10.78 19.86 0.87
N LEU A 354 9.56 20.37 0.77
CA LEU A 354 9.18 21.71 1.25
C LEU A 354 8.24 21.66 2.46
N THR A 355 8.30 22.67 3.32
CA THR A 355 7.27 22.92 4.35
C THR A 355 5.98 23.45 3.69
N PRO A 356 4.82 23.44 4.38
CA PRO A 356 3.60 24.08 3.88
C PRO A 356 3.81 25.55 3.46
N GLU A 357 4.69 26.25 4.18
CA GLU A 357 5.08 27.65 3.93
C GLU A 357 5.97 27.81 2.68
N GLY A 358 6.61 26.73 2.22
CA GLY A 358 7.46 26.70 1.03
C GLY A 358 8.96 26.84 1.32
N GLU A 359 9.39 26.59 2.56
CA GLU A 359 10.80 26.54 2.95
C GLU A 359 11.36 25.12 2.79
N ASP A 360 12.69 24.96 2.70
CA ASP A 360 13.31 23.62 2.74
C ASP A 360 12.95 22.89 4.04
N ALA A 361 12.45 21.67 3.91
CA ALA A 361 11.98 20.86 5.03
C ALA A 361 13.06 19.92 5.60
N THR A 362 14.27 19.95 5.02
CA THR A 362 15.39 19.12 5.49
C THR A 362 15.74 19.47 6.94
N ASN A 363 15.73 18.47 7.81
CA ASN A 363 16.07 18.64 9.22
C ASN A 363 16.94 17.47 9.72
N GLU A 364 17.29 17.48 11.01
CA GLU A 364 18.18 16.46 11.57
C GLU A 364 17.61 15.04 11.51
N LEU A 365 16.29 14.86 11.69
CA LEU A 365 15.65 13.55 11.54
C LEU A 365 15.74 13.04 10.09
N SER A 366 15.70 13.93 9.10
CA SER A 366 15.90 13.54 7.69
C SER A 366 17.25 12.80 7.50
N PHE A 367 18.30 13.20 8.23
CA PHE A 367 19.60 12.50 8.21
C PHE A 367 19.60 11.21 9.03
N LEU A 368 18.96 11.19 10.21
CA LEU A 368 18.88 9.97 11.04
C LEU A 368 18.08 8.86 10.33
N MET A 369 17.05 9.21 9.57
CA MET A 369 16.29 8.24 8.76
C MET A 369 17.11 7.69 7.57
N LEU A 370 18.02 8.50 7.00
CA LEU A 370 19.01 8.00 6.03
C LEU A 370 19.96 6.99 6.67
N ASN A 371 20.33 7.17 7.94
CA ASN A 371 21.10 6.15 8.68
C ASN A 371 20.28 4.88 8.88
N SER A 372 19.00 4.97 9.24
CA SER A 372 18.14 3.78 9.39
C SER A 372 18.07 2.98 8.09
N GLN A 373 17.96 3.64 6.95
CA GLN A 373 18.05 2.94 5.66
C GLN A 373 19.43 2.30 5.43
N GLU A 374 20.51 2.98 5.79
CA GLU A 374 21.87 2.44 5.72
C GLU A 374 22.11 1.27 6.68
N HIS A 375 21.51 1.28 7.87
CA HIS A 375 21.66 0.24 8.89
C HIS A 375 20.87 -1.02 8.50
N ILE A 376 19.60 -0.85 8.12
CA ILE A 376 18.66 -1.95 7.98
C ILE A 376 18.77 -2.63 6.61
N ARG A 377 18.81 -1.85 5.52
CA ARG A 377 18.94 -2.36 4.13
C ARG A 377 17.97 -3.50 3.80
N LEU A 378 16.75 -3.42 4.30
CA LEU A 378 15.64 -4.32 3.95
C LEU A 378 14.65 -3.60 3.03
N THR A 379 13.63 -4.32 2.57
CA THR A 379 12.71 -3.89 1.51
C THR A 379 11.63 -2.93 1.99
N ASN A 380 11.37 -2.85 3.29
CA ASN A 380 10.46 -1.88 3.88
C ASN A 380 11.20 -1.03 4.95
N PRO A 381 10.73 0.19 5.25
CA PRO A 381 9.71 0.92 4.51
C PRO A 381 10.19 1.25 3.09
N GLN A 382 9.25 1.49 2.17
CA GLN A 382 9.62 2.12 0.92
C GLN A 382 10.12 3.53 1.25
N PHE A 383 11.39 3.80 1.01
CA PHE A 383 12.01 5.03 1.48
C PHE A 383 12.16 6.05 0.36
N THR A 384 11.63 7.25 0.57
CA THR A 384 11.52 8.30 -0.45
C THR A 384 12.11 9.61 0.03
N VAL A 385 12.85 10.27 -0.85
CA VAL A 385 13.38 11.62 -0.67
C VAL A 385 12.76 12.56 -1.68
N ARG A 386 12.34 13.72 -1.20
CA ARG A 386 11.87 14.84 -2.02
C ARG A 386 12.98 15.89 -2.19
N PHE A 387 13.23 16.28 -3.43
CA PHE A 387 14.17 17.33 -3.80
C PHE A 387 13.43 18.50 -4.46
N HIS A 388 13.89 19.69 -4.15
CA HIS A 388 13.53 20.94 -4.82
C HIS A 388 14.82 21.68 -5.20
N ASN A 389 14.69 22.76 -5.98
CA ASN A 389 15.85 23.52 -6.46
C ASN A 389 16.81 24.00 -5.36
N ASN A 390 16.27 24.31 -4.17
CA ASN A 390 17.03 24.84 -3.04
C ASN A 390 17.44 23.77 -2.02
N THR A 391 17.22 22.47 -2.30
CA THR A 391 17.58 21.41 -1.35
C THR A 391 19.08 21.46 -1.01
N PRO A 392 19.46 21.39 0.28
CA PRO A 392 20.85 21.51 0.72
C PRO A 392 21.78 20.48 0.06
N ASN A 393 22.95 20.95 -0.40
CA ASN A 393 23.93 20.08 -1.06
C ASN A 393 24.43 18.95 -0.15
N GLU A 394 24.53 19.18 1.16
CA GLU A 394 24.95 18.11 2.09
C GLU A 394 23.92 16.99 2.22
N PHE A 395 22.63 17.31 2.13
CA PHE A 395 21.57 16.31 2.11
C PHE A 395 21.60 15.52 0.81
N LYS A 396 21.76 16.20 -0.35
CA LYS A 396 21.94 15.53 -1.65
C LYS A 396 23.12 14.56 -1.66
N LEU A 397 24.25 14.95 -1.09
CA LEU A 397 25.43 14.09 -0.98
C LEU A 397 25.17 12.87 -0.09
N ARG A 398 24.54 13.06 1.08
CA ARG A 398 24.17 11.96 1.98
C ARG A 398 23.21 10.97 1.30
N VAL A 399 22.22 11.46 0.55
CA VAL A 399 21.33 10.61 -0.25
C VAL A 399 22.11 9.78 -1.26
N GLY A 400 23.09 10.39 -1.96
CA GLY A 400 23.97 9.66 -2.87
C GLY A 400 24.81 8.57 -2.20
N GLU A 401 25.25 8.78 -0.95
CA GLU A 401 25.94 7.76 -0.16
C GLU A 401 25.03 6.55 0.15
N VAL A 402 23.76 6.79 0.50
CA VAL A 402 22.78 5.72 0.75
C VAL A 402 22.45 4.97 -0.55
N VAL A 403 22.25 5.68 -1.68
CA VAL A 403 22.02 5.06 -3.00
C VAL A 403 23.17 4.12 -3.38
N LYS A 404 24.42 4.51 -3.07
CA LYS A 404 25.62 3.70 -3.36
C LYS A 404 25.61 2.33 -2.66
N LEU A 405 24.80 2.13 -1.63
CA LEU A 405 24.66 0.85 -0.94
C LEU A 405 23.93 -0.22 -1.80
N GLY A 406 23.30 0.17 -2.91
CA GLY A 406 22.74 -0.78 -3.88
C GLY A 406 21.43 -1.43 -3.46
N THR A 407 20.69 -0.81 -2.54
CA THR A 407 19.38 -1.32 -2.06
C THR A 407 18.20 -0.92 -2.94
N GLY A 408 18.43 -0.07 -3.95
CA GLY A 408 17.37 0.55 -4.76
C GLY A 408 16.66 1.73 -4.08
N MET A 409 17.08 2.12 -2.88
CA MET A 409 16.52 3.21 -2.09
C MET A 409 17.57 4.26 -1.71
N PRO A 410 17.18 5.52 -1.44
CA PRO A 410 15.81 6.04 -1.54
C PRO A 410 15.36 6.30 -2.99
N ALA A 411 14.05 6.24 -3.22
CA ALA A 411 13.43 6.84 -4.41
C ALA A 411 13.55 8.38 -4.32
N ILE A 412 13.74 9.06 -5.46
CA ILE A 412 13.99 10.50 -5.51
C ILE A 412 12.90 11.18 -6.35
N PHE A 413 12.19 12.15 -5.77
CA PHE A 413 11.13 12.92 -6.42
C PHE A 413 11.49 14.39 -6.53
N GLY A 414 11.19 15.00 -7.69
CA GLY A 414 11.35 16.43 -7.91
C GLY A 414 10.08 17.20 -7.62
N ASP A 415 10.10 18.01 -6.56
CA ASP A 415 8.96 18.76 -6.02
C ASP A 415 8.28 19.63 -7.08
N GLU A 416 9.03 20.33 -7.94
CA GLU A 416 8.44 21.25 -8.92
C GLU A 416 7.45 20.54 -9.87
N LYS A 417 7.85 19.37 -10.41
CA LYS A 417 7.00 18.61 -11.34
C LYS A 417 5.94 17.79 -10.63
N SER A 418 6.24 17.28 -9.44
CA SER A 418 5.24 16.61 -8.60
C SER A 418 4.11 17.56 -8.21
N MET A 419 4.43 18.76 -7.71
CA MET A 419 3.42 19.77 -7.35
C MET A 419 2.63 20.26 -8.56
N GLU A 420 3.28 20.46 -9.71
CA GLU A 420 2.59 20.80 -10.98
C GLU A 420 1.56 19.73 -11.35
N ALA A 421 1.91 18.45 -11.25
CA ALA A 421 1.00 17.34 -11.55
C ALA A 421 -0.18 17.27 -10.57
N ILE A 422 0.07 17.48 -9.27
CA ILE A 422 -0.98 17.53 -8.25
C ILE A 422 -1.93 18.70 -8.53
N GLN A 423 -1.43 19.91 -8.73
CA GLN A 423 -2.25 21.10 -8.97
C GLN A 423 -3.02 21.02 -10.29
N LYS A 424 -2.46 20.38 -11.32
CA LYS A 424 -3.18 20.12 -12.58
C LYS A 424 -4.39 19.21 -12.36
N THR A 425 -4.27 18.25 -11.46
CA THR A 425 -5.35 17.29 -11.14
C THR A 425 -6.37 17.90 -10.19
N PHE A 426 -5.92 18.72 -9.23
CA PHE A 426 -6.76 19.41 -8.26
C PHE A 426 -6.47 20.92 -8.26
N PRO A 427 -7.02 21.68 -9.23
CA PRO A 427 -6.74 23.11 -9.38
C PRO A 427 -7.10 23.94 -8.14
N ASP A 428 -8.14 23.52 -7.42
CA ASP A 428 -8.64 24.22 -6.23
C ASP A 428 -7.97 23.77 -4.92
N MET A 429 -7.01 22.84 -4.98
CA MET A 429 -6.29 22.40 -3.78
C MET A 429 -5.39 23.52 -3.26
N PRO A 430 -5.48 23.88 -1.96
CA PRO A 430 -4.61 24.88 -1.37
C PRO A 430 -3.13 24.50 -1.48
N ILE A 431 -2.29 25.46 -1.88
CA ILE A 431 -0.87 25.22 -2.20
C ILE A 431 -0.08 24.64 -1.01
N GLU A 432 -0.45 24.99 0.22
CA GLU A 432 0.16 24.47 1.44
C GLU A 432 -0.06 22.95 1.60
N ARG A 433 -1.20 22.42 1.14
CA ARG A 433 -1.48 20.97 1.13
C ARG A 433 -0.74 20.26 0.00
N VAL A 434 -0.58 20.95 -1.13
CA VAL A 434 0.21 20.46 -2.27
C VAL A 434 1.68 20.38 -1.90
N ARG A 435 2.25 21.40 -1.26
CA ARG A 435 3.65 21.37 -0.76
C ARG A 435 3.88 20.30 0.28
N ASP A 436 2.86 19.99 1.08
CA ASP A 436 2.90 18.94 2.11
C ASP A 436 2.60 17.53 1.58
N TYR A 437 2.75 17.29 0.28
CA TYR A 437 2.51 15.96 -0.28
C TYR A 437 3.49 14.90 0.25
N ARG A 438 2.99 13.69 0.41
CA ARG A 438 3.81 12.48 0.61
C ARG A 438 3.69 11.57 -0.60
N ILE A 439 4.57 10.58 -0.64
CA ILE A 439 4.35 9.39 -1.47
C ILE A 439 3.61 8.36 -0.63
N VAL A 440 2.67 7.65 -1.25
CA VAL A 440 2.07 6.43 -0.71
C VAL A 440 2.50 5.26 -1.58
N GLY A 441 2.78 4.10 -1.00
CA GLY A 441 3.20 2.95 -1.79
C GLY A 441 4.51 3.20 -2.53
N CYS A 442 4.45 3.09 -3.86
CA CYS A 442 5.60 3.10 -4.75
C CYS A 442 6.00 4.52 -5.16
N VAL A 443 5.09 5.22 -5.86
CA VAL A 443 5.35 6.50 -6.54
C VAL A 443 4.16 7.46 -6.52
N GLU A 444 3.08 7.09 -5.83
CA GLU A 444 1.80 7.75 -5.89
C GLU A 444 1.75 9.01 -5.01
N PHE A 445 1.36 10.15 -5.58
CA PHE A 445 1.24 11.40 -4.83
C PHE A 445 0.00 11.40 -3.92
N ALA A 446 0.22 11.67 -2.65
CA ALA A 446 -0.83 11.85 -1.66
C ALA A 446 -0.65 13.20 -0.92
N PRO A 447 -1.22 14.29 -1.45
CA PRO A 447 -1.28 15.56 -0.72
C PRO A 447 -2.07 15.43 0.59
N ARG A 448 -1.90 16.39 1.49
CA ARG A 448 -2.55 16.33 2.81
C ARG A 448 -4.09 16.35 2.68
N GLY A 449 -4.77 15.39 3.30
CA GLY A 449 -6.23 15.21 3.22
C GLY A 449 -6.73 14.49 1.97
N PHE A 450 -5.82 14.03 1.11
CA PHE A 450 -6.14 13.21 -0.03
C PHE A 450 -6.19 11.72 0.35
N GLN A 451 -7.22 11.05 -0.15
CA GLN A 451 -7.32 9.60 -0.14
C GLN A 451 -7.77 9.11 -1.51
N GLY A 452 -7.06 8.16 -2.10
CA GLY A 452 -7.39 7.68 -3.44
C GLY A 452 -7.14 6.19 -3.61
N ARG A 453 -7.86 5.58 -4.56
CA ARG A 453 -7.50 4.29 -5.13
C ARG A 453 -6.53 4.55 -6.28
N ILE A 454 -5.34 5.04 -5.93
CA ILE A 454 -4.39 5.60 -6.91
C ILE A 454 -3.89 4.51 -7.88
N THR A 455 -4.03 3.25 -7.51
CA THR A 455 -3.85 2.08 -8.39
C THR A 455 -5.22 1.52 -8.83
N GLY A 456 -5.89 2.25 -9.71
CA GLY A 456 -7.22 1.97 -10.27
C GLY A 456 -7.31 0.67 -11.07
N GLY A 457 -6.16 0.18 -11.53
CA GLY A 457 -5.91 -1.05 -12.27
C GLY A 457 -4.75 -0.84 -13.24
N TRP A 458 -3.92 -1.86 -13.48
CA TRP A 458 -2.81 -1.77 -14.44
C TRP A 458 -3.28 -2.03 -15.86
N PHE A 459 -3.48 -0.98 -16.63
CA PHE A 459 -3.98 -1.03 -18.00
C PHE A 459 -2.85 -1.32 -19.01
N ASN A 460 -2.92 -2.47 -19.68
CA ASN A 460 -1.89 -2.92 -20.62
C ASN A 460 -2.06 -2.24 -21.99
N VAL A 461 -1.32 -1.15 -22.19
CA VAL A 461 -1.40 -0.37 -23.44
C VAL A 461 -0.66 -1.03 -24.59
N ALA A 462 0.31 -1.91 -24.32
CA ALA A 462 0.98 -2.68 -25.38
C ALA A 462 0.02 -3.68 -26.04
N ARG A 463 -0.80 -4.36 -25.23
CA ARG A 463 -1.82 -5.30 -25.74
C ARG A 463 -2.93 -4.60 -26.54
N VAL A 464 -3.24 -3.35 -26.21
CA VAL A 464 -4.14 -2.53 -27.03
C VAL A 464 -3.61 -2.37 -28.46
N ILE A 465 -2.29 -2.21 -28.63
CA ILE A 465 -1.66 -2.12 -29.95
C ILE A 465 -1.77 -3.45 -30.68
N ASP A 466 -1.43 -4.56 -30.02
CA ASP A 466 -1.53 -5.90 -30.64
C ASP A 466 -2.95 -6.21 -31.13
N LEU A 467 -3.97 -5.93 -30.30
CA LEU A 467 -5.36 -6.10 -30.68
C LEU A 467 -5.75 -5.21 -31.87
N ALA A 468 -5.27 -3.97 -31.93
CA ALA A 468 -5.52 -3.10 -33.08
C ALA A 468 -4.90 -3.67 -34.37
N LEU A 469 -3.71 -4.26 -34.26
CA LEU A 469 -2.99 -4.96 -35.33
C LEU A 469 -3.52 -6.38 -35.60
N ASN A 470 -4.60 -6.79 -34.96
CA ASN A 470 -5.27 -8.07 -35.23
C ASN A 470 -6.80 -7.97 -35.18
N ASN A 471 -7.37 -6.80 -35.53
CA ASN A 471 -8.82 -6.58 -35.61
C ASN A 471 -9.60 -6.96 -34.33
N GLY A 472 -8.97 -6.75 -33.17
CA GLY A 472 -9.51 -7.06 -31.84
C GLY A 472 -9.43 -8.54 -31.42
N VAL A 473 -8.79 -9.39 -32.22
CA VAL A 473 -8.59 -10.81 -31.90
C VAL A 473 -7.29 -10.98 -31.13
N ASP A 474 -7.36 -11.62 -29.97
CA ASP A 474 -6.18 -11.95 -29.18
C ASP A 474 -5.37 -13.07 -29.85
N ARG A 475 -4.09 -12.83 -30.15
CA ARG A 475 -3.25 -13.84 -30.84
C ARG A 475 -3.00 -15.09 -30.00
N LEU A 476 -3.03 -14.96 -28.68
CA LEU A 476 -2.75 -16.07 -27.77
C LEU A 476 -3.92 -17.08 -27.67
N THR A 477 -5.15 -16.58 -27.72
CA THR A 477 -6.36 -17.40 -27.53
C THR A 477 -7.17 -17.59 -28.81
N GLY A 478 -7.01 -16.72 -29.80
CA GLY A 478 -7.86 -16.65 -30.99
C GLY A 478 -9.25 -16.05 -30.73
N GLU A 479 -9.51 -15.55 -29.51
CA GLU A 479 -10.80 -15.01 -29.12
C GLU A 479 -10.93 -13.52 -29.49
N GLN A 480 -12.16 -13.10 -29.79
CA GLN A 480 -12.49 -11.70 -30.05
C GLN A 480 -12.64 -10.95 -28.70
N ILE A 481 -11.55 -10.38 -28.20
CA ILE A 481 -11.53 -9.65 -26.91
C ILE A 481 -11.88 -8.17 -27.10
N GLY A 482 -11.33 -7.54 -28.15
CA GLY A 482 -11.56 -6.13 -28.47
C GLY A 482 -12.60 -5.93 -29.58
N PRO A 483 -13.09 -4.69 -29.79
CA PRO A 483 -13.93 -4.37 -30.95
C PRO A 483 -13.23 -4.70 -32.28
N ARG A 484 -14.02 -4.99 -33.32
CA ARG A 484 -13.50 -5.12 -34.69
C ARG A 484 -13.15 -3.75 -35.24
N THR A 485 -11.86 -3.48 -35.40
CA THR A 485 -11.32 -2.18 -35.84
C THR A 485 -10.94 -2.12 -37.32
N GLY A 486 -11.18 -3.20 -38.07
CA GLY A 486 -10.78 -3.36 -39.46
C GLY A 486 -9.61 -4.34 -39.59
N LYS A 487 -9.45 -4.91 -40.80
CA LYS A 487 -8.31 -5.79 -41.08
C LYS A 487 -7.05 -4.93 -41.26
N PRO A 488 -5.96 -5.22 -40.53
CA PRO A 488 -4.72 -4.45 -40.66
C PRO A 488 -4.21 -4.34 -42.08
N GLU A 489 -4.36 -5.39 -42.87
CA GLU A 489 -3.94 -5.48 -44.28
C GLU A 489 -4.64 -4.45 -45.18
N ASP A 490 -5.80 -3.94 -44.75
CA ASP A 490 -6.58 -2.92 -45.48
C ASP A 490 -6.21 -1.48 -45.07
N PHE A 491 -5.33 -1.29 -44.08
CA PHE A 491 -4.90 0.03 -43.61
C PHE A 491 -4.01 0.73 -44.64
N LYS A 492 -4.38 1.96 -45.01
CA LYS A 492 -3.73 2.72 -46.10
C LYS A 492 -2.57 3.55 -45.62
N ASP A 493 -2.67 4.05 -44.39
CA ASP A 493 -1.65 4.89 -43.76
C ASP A 493 -1.62 4.66 -42.24
N PHE A 494 -0.68 5.34 -41.57
CA PHE A 494 -0.52 5.22 -40.12
C PHE A 494 -1.72 5.80 -39.34
N ASN A 495 -2.52 6.70 -39.92
CA ASN A 495 -3.70 7.21 -39.23
C ASN A 495 -4.77 6.12 -39.09
N ASP A 496 -4.90 5.20 -40.07
CA ASP A 496 -5.79 4.04 -39.94
C ASP A 496 -5.39 3.14 -38.75
N VAL A 497 -4.07 2.91 -38.57
CA VAL A 497 -3.55 2.19 -37.39
C VAL A 497 -3.87 2.94 -36.10
N PHE A 498 -3.59 4.24 -36.08
CA PHE A 498 -3.82 5.06 -34.89
C PHE A 498 -5.31 5.10 -34.50
N GLU A 499 -6.21 5.17 -35.47
CA GLU A 499 -7.66 5.11 -35.24
C GLU A 499 -8.12 3.74 -34.75
N ALA A 500 -7.53 2.65 -35.23
CA ALA A 500 -7.79 1.31 -34.70
C ALA A 500 -7.34 1.22 -33.23
N VAL A 501 -6.13 1.69 -32.91
CA VAL A 501 -5.60 1.75 -31.55
C VAL A 501 -6.48 2.61 -30.64
N ARG A 502 -6.89 3.79 -31.09
CA ARG A 502 -7.78 4.69 -30.34
C ARG A 502 -9.09 3.99 -29.98
N LYS A 503 -9.72 3.30 -30.93
CA LYS A 503 -10.97 2.55 -30.70
C LYS A 503 -10.79 1.40 -29.71
N GLN A 504 -9.69 0.65 -29.80
CA GLN A 504 -9.36 -0.38 -28.81
C GLN A 504 -9.16 0.24 -27.42
N ALA A 505 -8.35 1.30 -27.33
CA ALA A 505 -8.04 2.00 -26.09
C ALA A 505 -9.30 2.55 -25.40
N GLU A 506 -10.17 3.22 -26.15
CA GLU A 506 -11.44 3.76 -25.64
C GLU A 506 -12.36 2.67 -25.09
N TYR A 507 -12.46 1.55 -25.79
CA TYR A 507 -13.24 0.41 -25.33
C TYR A 507 -12.72 -0.14 -24.00
N PHE A 508 -11.42 -0.44 -23.90
CA PHE A 508 -10.86 -1.02 -22.68
C PHE A 508 -10.73 -0.02 -21.53
N ALA A 509 -10.50 1.26 -21.81
CA ALA A 509 -10.56 2.31 -20.80
C ALA A 509 -11.98 2.40 -20.20
N ARG A 510 -13.03 2.29 -21.04
CA ARG A 510 -14.41 2.21 -20.56
C ARG A 510 -14.63 0.97 -19.68
N GLN A 511 -14.13 -0.19 -20.08
CA GLN A 511 -14.24 -1.42 -19.27
C GLN A 511 -13.51 -1.29 -17.92
N LEU A 512 -12.33 -0.67 -17.89
CA LEU A 512 -11.60 -0.40 -16.66
C LEU A 512 -12.37 0.54 -15.72
N VAL A 513 -13.01 1.58 -16.26
CA VAL A 513 -13.86 2.49 -15.45
C VAL A 513 -15.09 1.76 -14.89
N ILE A 514 -15.71 0.86 -15.66
CA ILE A 514 -16.80 0.00 -15.17
C ILE A 514 -16.30 -0.91 -14.05
N ASN A 515 -15.15 -1.57 -14.25
CA ASN A 515 -14.51 -2.41 -13.24
C ASN A 515 -14.27 -1.64 -11.93
N ALA A 516 -13.68 -0.45 -12.04
CA ALA A 516 -13.42 0.46 -10.94
C ALA A 516 -14.70 0.79 -10.14
N ALA A 517 -15.78 1.17 -10.83
CA ALA A 517 -17.03 1.52 -10.18
C ALA A 517 -17.67 0.34 -9.42
N VAL A 518 -17.55 -0.88 -9.96
CA VAL A 518 -18.03 -2.11 -9.29
C VAL A 518 -17.19 -2.40 -8.05
N VAL A 519 -15.85 -2.32 -8.15
CA VAL A 519 -14.94 -2.47 -7.01
C VAL A 519 -15.30 -1.49 -5.89
N ASP A 520 -15.43 -0.20 -6.22
CA ASP A 520 -15.71 0.85 -5.24
C ASP A 520 -17.06 0.63 -4.55
N LYS A 521 -18.08 0.20 -5.30
CA LYS A 521 -19.40 -0.15 -4.75
C LYS A 521 -19.32 -1.33 -3.79
N VAL A 522 -18.66 -2.42 -4.18
CA VAL A 522 -18.58 -3.63 -3.35
C VAL A 522 -17.75 -3.36 -2.09
N GLN A 523 -16.63 -2.65 -2.19
CA GLN A 523 -15.80 -2.31 -1.04
C GLN A 523 -16.57 -1.47 -0.01
N ARG A 524 -17.24 -0.41 -0.46
CA ARG A 524 -18.10 0.41 0.40
C ARG A 524 -19.16 -0.40 1.14
N GLU A 525 -19.81 -1.34 0.44
CA GLU A 525 -20.93 -2.09 0.99
C GLU A 525 -20.52 -3.22 1.93
N ASN A 526 -19.25 -3.63 1.93
CA ASN A 526 -18.82 -4.86 2.62
C ASN A 526 -17.68 -4.65 3.60
N THR A 527 -16.79 -3.70 3.32
CA THR A 527 -15.51 -3.56 4.00
C THR A 527 -15.15 -2.08 4.21
N PRO A 528 -16.03 -1.26 4.84
CA PRO A 528 -15.62 0.08 5.30
C PRO A 528 -14.42 -0.03 6.25
N HIS A 529 -13.52 0.96 6.13
CA HIS A 529 -12.27 1.10 6.87
C HIS A 529 -12.47 2.11 7.99
N LEU A 530 -13.20 1.69 9.02
CA LEU A 530 -13.72 2.59 10.05
C LEU A 530 -12.61 3.19 10.91
N PHE A 531 -11.63 2.39 11.32
CA PHE A 531 -10.52 2.89 12.11
C PHE A 531 -9.64 3.82 11.28
N LEU A 532 -9.23 3.38 10.08
CA LEU A 532 -8.45 4.23 9.17
C LEU A 532 -9.19 5.54 8.81
N SER A 533 -10.52 5.50 8.68
CA SER A 533 -11.35 6.69 8.46
C SER A 533 -11.27 7.68 9.62
N CYS A 534 -11.05 7.24 10.86
CA CYS A 534 -10.81 8.15 11.99
C CYS A 534 -9.50 8.93 11.85
N LEU A 535 -8.57 8.42 11.04
CA LEU A 535 -7.26 9.00 10.74
C LEU A 535 -7.19 9.54 9.31
N THR A 536 -8.33 9.89 8.72
CA THR A 536 -8.42 10.48 7.39
C THR A 536 -9.19 11.79 7.48
N GLU A 537 -8.55 12.91 7.15
CA GLU A 537 -9.19 14.24 7.18
C GLU A 537 -10.46 14.24 6.31
N GLY A 538 -11.55 14.78 6.85
CA GLY A 538 -12.86 14.88 6.21
C GLY A 538 -13.86 13.82 6.67
N CYS A 539 -13.39 12.62 7.05
CA CYS A 539 -14.29 11.50 7.33
C CYS A 539 -15.15 11.74 8.57
N ILE A 540 -14.56 12.27 9.66
CA ILE A 540 -15.30 12.61 10.88
C ILE A 540 -16.19 13.83 10.64
N GLU A 541 -15.71 14.83 9.91
CA GLU A 541 -16.47 16.04 9.61
C GLU A 541 -17.71 15.75 8.76
N LYS A 542 -17.60 14.82 7.81
CA LYS A 542 -18.71 14.39 6.94
C LYS A 542 -19.54 13.24 7.53
N GLY A 543 -19.06 12.55 8.55
CA GLY A 543 -19.67 11.34 9.10
C GLY A 543 -19.73 10.19 8.10
N LYS A 544 -18.67 10.03 7.29
CA LYS A 544 -18.60 9.05 6.21
C LYS A 544 -17.25 8.36 6.19
N ASP A 545 -17.27 7.09 5.83
CA ASP A 545 -16.07 6.28 5.61
C ASP A 545 -15.29 6.75 4.37
N MET A 546 -13.97 6.55 4.36
CA MET A 546 -13.11 6.92 3.23
C MET A 546 -13.42 6.18 1.93
N THR A 547 -13.97 4.97 1.99
CA THR A 547 -14.51 4.24 0.81
C THR A 547 -15.82 4.86 0.29
N TYR A 548 -16.38 5.82 1.04
CA TYR A 548 -17.60 6.54 0.73
C TYR A 548 -17.45 8.06 0.79
N ASP A 549 -16.48 8.61 0.06
CA ASP A 549 -16.34 10.07 -0.11
C ASP A 549 -16.14 10.82 1.23
N GLY A 550 -15.64 10.11 2.25
CA GLY A 550 -15.30 10.68 3.55
C GLY A 550 -14.13 11.65 3.47
N SER A 551 -13.10 11.34 2.69
CA SER A 551 -11.90 12.18 2.59
C SER A 551 -12.17 13.56 1.97
N LEU A 552 -11.33 14.54 2.28
CA LEU A 552 -11.44 15.88 1.70
C LEU A 552 -11.22 15.89 0.18
N TRP A 553 -10.23 15.14 -0.30
CA TRP A 553 -9.97 14.92 -1.72
C TRP A 553 -9.82 13.43 -2.02
N GLY A 554 -10.09 13.05 -3.26
CA GLY A 554 -9.81 11.70 -3.73
C GLY A 554 -9.83 11.57 -5.24
N ALA A 555 -9.11 10.54 -5.72
CA ALA A 555 -9.12 10.14 -7.11
C ALA A 555 -8.79 8.65 -7.24
N THR A 556 -9.23 8.09 -8.35
CA THR A 556 -8.87 6.75 -8.80
C THR A 556 -8.13 6.91 -10.12
N ALA A 557 -6.87 6.49 -10.18
CA ALA A 557 -6.04 6.65 -11.38
C ALA A 557 -5.78 5.31 -12.05
N ALA A 558 -5.86 5.25 -13.37
CA ALA A 558 -5.39 4.08 -14.12
C ALA A 558 -3.87 4.13 -14.20
N VAL A 559 -3.21 2.99 -14.07
CA VAL A 559 -1.76 2.89 -14.20
C VAL A 559 -1.47 2.21 -15.53
N LEU A 560 -0.73 2.89 -16.41
CA LEU A 560 -0.46 2.38 -17.76
C LEU A 560 0.79 1.51 -17.74
N VAL A 561 0.68 0.26 -18.20
CA VAL A 561 1.81 -0.68 -18.30
C VAL A 561 2.15 -0.99 -19.75
N GLY A 562 3.44 -1.12 -20.05
CA GLY A 562 3.94 -1.36 -21.41
C GLY A 562 4.00 -0.11 -22.30
N LEU A 563 4.15 1.08 -21.72
CA LEU A 563 4.16 2.34 -22.47
C LEU A 563 5.30 2.42 -23.51
N ALA A 564 6.52 2.04 -23.12
CA ALA A 564 7.67 2.00 -24.02
C ALA A 564 7.42 1.01 -25.17
N THR A 565 7.01 -0.23 -24.85
CA THR A 565 6.63 -1.25 -25.84
C THR A 565 5.58 -0.74 -26.81
N ALA A 566 4.48 -0.14 -26.32
CA ALA A 566 3.44 0.41 -27.18
C ALA A 566 3.97 1.52 -28.11
N SER A 567 4.78 2.44 -27.58
CA SER A 567 5.38 3.55 -28.34
C SER A 567 6.34 3.04 -29.41
N ASP A 568 7.20 2.10 -29.06
CA ASP A 568 8.20 1.54 -29.96
C ASP A 568 7.54 0.71 -31.05
N SER A 569 6.53 -0.11 -30.71
CA SER A 569 5.74 -0.86 -31.70
C SER A 569 5.02 0.07 -32.69
N LEU A 570 4.42 1.16 -32.21
CA LEU A 570 3.78 2.14 -33.11
C LEU A 570 4.80 2.84 -34.00
N THR A 571 5.95 3.19 -33.45
CA THR A 571 7.06 3.82 -34.21
C THR A 571 7.59 2.85 -35.27
N ALA A 572 7.74 1.57 -34.93
CA ALA A 572 8.11 0.50 -35.85
C ALA A 572 7.16 0.41 -37.04
N VAL A 573 5.86 0.32 -36.75
CA VAL A 573 4.81 0.24 -37.78
C VAL A 573 4.85 1.48 -38.67
N LYS A 574 4.88 2.67 -38.08
CA LYS A 574 4.92 3.93 -38.83
C LYS A 574 6.11 3.97 -39.79
N LYS A 575 7.31 3.68 -39.26
CA LYS A 575 8.55 3.79 -40.00
C LYS A 575 8.68 2.71 -41.08
N VAL A 576 8.59 1.44 -40.69
CA VAL A 576 8.96 0.32 -41.56
C VAL A 576 7.86 0.00 -42.58
N VAL A 577 6.58 0.15 -42.20
CA VAL A 577 5.46 -0.18 -43.09
C VAL A 577 5.04 1.01 -43.96
N PHE A 578 4.92 2.20 -43.37
CA PHE A 578 4.29 3.34 -44.06
C PHE A 578 5.26 4.39 -44.61
N GLU A 579 6.32 4.74 -43.87
CA GLU A 579 7.31 5.74 -44.30
C GLU A 579 8.34 5.13 -45.27
N ASP A 580 9.10 4.14 -44.80
CA ASP A 580 10.19 3.50 -45.55
C ASP A 580 9.70 2.37 -46.48
N LYS A 581 8.49 1.83 -46.21
CA LYS A 581 7.81 0.78 -47.01
C LYS A 581 8.69 -0.44 -47.26
N LEU A 582 9.40 -0.89 -46.25
CA LEU A 582 10.31 -2.03 -46.32
C LEU A 582 9.56 -3.37 -46.28
N ILE A 583 8.43 -3.40 -45.58
CA ILE A 583 7.49 -4.53 -45.56
C ILE A 583 6.06 -4.01 -45.66
N THR A 584 5.14 -4.89 -46.05
CA THR A 584 3.70 -4.64 -46.01
C THR A 584 3.13 -4.92 -44.62
N MET A 585 1.93 -4.39 -44.33
CA MET A 585 1.22 -4.71 -43.09
C MET A 585 0.89 -6.21 -42.97
N GLY A 586 0.63 -6.87 -44.10
CA GLY A 586 0.40 -8.32 -44.14
C GLY A 586 1.63 -9.12 -43.71
N GLU A 587 2.81 -8.77 -44.23
CA GLU A 587 4.09 -9.40 -43.83
C GLU A 587 4.41 -9.17 -42.35
N LEU A 588 4.15 -7.96 -41.83
CA LEU A 588 4.30 -7.69 -40.40
C LEU A 588 3.34 -8.56 -39.57
N LYS A 589 2.07 -8.65 -39.98
CA LYS A 589 1.07 -9.45 -39.28
C LYS A 589 1.46 -10.93 -39.26
N GLU A 590 1.91 -11.48 -40.39
CA GLU A 590 2.38 -12.86 -40.50
C GLU A 590 3.57 -13.12 -39.55
N ALA A 591 4.54 -12.21 -39.52
CA ALA A 591 5.68 -12.31 -38.62
C ALA A 591 5.25 -12.30 -37.14
N LEU A 592 4.31 -11.42 -36.76
CA LEU A 592 3.77 -11.39 -35.39
C LEU A 592 2.97 -12.65 -35.04
N ASP A 593 2.16 -13.17 -35.97
CA ASP A 593 1.38 -14.40 -35.77
C ASP A 593 2.27 -15.64 -35.55
N SER A 594 3.47 -15.63 -36.13
CA SER A 594 4.42 -16.73 -36.02
C SER A 594 5.51 -16.52 -34.96
N ASP A 595 5.41 -15.46 -34.14
CA ASP A 595 6.47 -15.06 -33.20
C ASP A 595 7.85 -14.96 -33.89
N PHE A 596 7.87 -14.27 -35.03
CA PHE A 596 9.04 -14.07 -35.91
C PHE A 596 9.74 -15.35 -36.39
N ALA A 597 9.10 -16.52 -36.30
CA ALA A 597 9.72 -17.78 -36.70
C ALA A 597 10.20 -17.81 -38.17
N GLY A 598 11.38 -18.40 -38.36
CA GLY A 598 12.00 -18.62 -39.67
C GLY A 598 12.88 -17.47 -40.14
N GLU A 599 13.77 -17.74 -41.10
CA GLU A 599 14.86 -16.84 -41.49
C GLU A 599 14.40 -15.41 -41.85
N LYS A 600 13.22 -15.25 -42.47
CA LYS A 600 12.67 -13.93 -42.82
C LYS A 600 12.15 -13.19 -41.59
N GLY A 601 11.47 -13.89 -40.68
CA GLY A 601 10.96 -13.32 -39.44
C GLY A 601 12.09 -12.91 -38.51
N GLU A 602 13.10 -13.77 -38.32
CA GLU A 602 14.30 -13.50 -37.52
C GLU A 602 15.06 -12.26 -38.03
N LYS A 603 15.24 -12.14 -39.36
CA LYS A 603 15.85 -10.95 -39.96
C LYS A 603 15.02 -9.70 -39.77
N LEU A 604 13.68 -9.81 -39.83
CA LEU A 604 12.81 -8.68 -39.58
C LEU A 604 12.88 -8.26 -38.11
N GLU A 605 12.88 -9.20 -37.17
CA GLU A 605 13.03 -8.93 -35.74
C GLU A 605 14.34 -8.19 -35.46
N GLU A 606 15.47 -8.72 -35.93
CA GLU A 606 16.80 -8.08 -35.80
C GLU A 606 16.79 -6.67 -36.40
N PHE A 607 16.19 -6.51 -37.58
CA PHE A 607 16.06 -5.22 -38.24
C PHE A 607 15.28 -4.20 -37.40
N LEU A 608 14.15 -4.61 -36.80
CA LEU A 608 13.32 -3.77 -35.94
C LEU A 608 14.09 -3.33 -34.70
N PHE A 609 14.83 -4.24 -34.05
CA PHE A 609 15.67 -3.91 -32.88
C PHE A 609 16.77 -2.89 -33.20
N LEU A 610 17.43 -3.03 -34.35
CA LEU A 610 18.53 -2.13 -34.74
C LEU A 610 18.03 -0.75 -35.19
N HIS A 611 16.94 -0.68 -35.95
CA HIS A 611 16.46 0.57 -36.53
C HIS A 611 15.71 1.48 -35.56
N LEU A 612 15.16 0.94 -34.47
CA LEU A 612 14.42 1.72 -33.47
C LEU A 612 15.34 2.23 -32.34
N ASN A 613 16.42 1.50 -32.01
CA ASN A 613 17.38 1.93 -30.99
C ASN A 613 18.33 3.06 -31.45
N MET A 614 18.47 3.30 -32.75
CA MET A 614 19.33 4.38 -33.29
C MET A 614 18.80 5.80 -33.01
N GLY A 615 17.59 5.95 -32.43
CA GLY A 615 17.02 7.24 -32.04
C GLY A 615 17.22 7.62 -30.56
N MET A 616 17.83 6.76 -29.74
CA MET A 616 18.04 6.98 -28.28
C MET A 616 19.52 7.15 -27.87
N THR A 617 20.44 7.12 -28.83
CA THR A 617 21.85 7.56 -28.66
C THR A 617 22.03 8.94 -29.26
#